data_AF-A0A842KG84-F1
#
_entry.id   AF-A0A842KG84-F1
#
_cell.length_a   1.000
_cell.length_b   1.000
_cell.length_c   1.000
_cell.angle_alpha   90.00
_cell.angle_beta   90.00
_cell.angle_gamma   90.00
#
_symmetry.space_group_name_H-M   'P 1'
#
loop_
_entity.id
_entity.type
_entity.pdbx_description
1 polymer ?
#
loop_
_entity_poly.entity_id
_entity_poly.type
_entity_poly.pdbx_seq_one_letter_code
_entity_poly.pdbx_strand_id
1 'polypeptide(L)' 'MEKEKTQKTLFTSQVIAVLIAGLAICIFLFYEMMKFADDGNLTLVILISVSISIVAVFIIKYIKHQQIKRI' A
#
# COMPACT_ATOMS: atom_id res chain seq x y z
N MET A 1 16.36 -16.42 -16.52
CA MET A 1 16.54 -15.30 -15.57
C MET A 1 15.72 -14.10 -16.05
N GLU A 2 14.38 -14.21 -16.06
CA GLU A 2 13.51 -13.27 -16.79
C GLU A 2 12.77 -12.27 -15.90
N LYS A 3 12.86 -12.41 -14.57
CA LYS A 3 12.12 -11.57 -13.62
C LYS A 3 12.76 -10.20 -13.32
N GLU A 4 13.99 -9.95 -13.79
CA GLU A 4 14.74 -8.75 -13.43
C GLU A 4 14.44 -7.55 -14.37
N LYS A 5 14.07 -7.80 -15.64
CA LYS A 5 13.87 -6.71 -16.62
C LYS A 5 12.55 -5.95 -16.49
N THR A 6 11.50 -6.54 -15.93
CA THR A 6 10.19 -5.88 -15.77
C THR A 6 10.20 -4.80 -14.68
N GLN A 7 11.11 -4.91 -13.71
CA GLN A 7 11.25 -3.93 -12.62
C GLN A 7 11.71 -2.56 -13.17
N LYS A 8 12.75 -2.55 -14.00
CA LYS A 8 13.47 -1.33 -14.40
C LYS A 8 12.66 -0.31 -15.22
N THR A 9 11.56 -0.72 -15.86
CA THR A 9 10.73 0.13 -16.71
C THR A 9 9.46 0.65 -15.99
N LEU A 10 8.97 -0.07 -14.97
CA LEU A 10 7.84 0.36 -14.14
C LEU A 10 8.22 1.37 -13.04
N PHE A 11 9.51 1.50 -12.73
CA PHE A 11 10.02 2.51 -11.79
C PHE A 11 10.12 3.89 -12.43
N THR A 12 8.96 4.49 -12.64
CA THR A 12 8.91 5.95 -12.67
C THR A 12 9.07 6.46 -11.25
N SER A 13 9.82 7.55 -11.06
CA SER A 13 10.01 8.20 -9.76
C SER A 13 8.69 8.38 -8.97
N GLN A 14 7.59 8.65 -9.69
CA GLN A 14 6.24 8.72 -9.13
C GLN A 14 5.70 7.40 -8.54
N VAL A 15 5.96 6.25 -9.19
CA VAL A 15 5.51 4.93 -8.69
C VAL A 15 6.32 4.54 -7.45
N ILE A 16 7.62 4.83 -7.43
CA ILE A 16 8.47 4.65 -6.24
C ILE A 16 7.95 5.51 -5.08
N ALA A 17 7.63 6.78 -5.33
CA ALA A 17 7.10 7.68 -4.31
C ALA A 17 5.78 7.15 -3.72
N VAL A 18 4.86 6.65 -4.56
CA VAL A 18 3.59 6.07 -4.09
C VAL A 18 3.81 4.77 -3.30
N LEU A 19 4.77 3.93 -3.71
CA LEU A 19 5.12 2.71 -2.97
C LEU A 19 5.72 3.03 -1.60
N ILE A 20 6.64 3.99 -1.52
CA ILE A 20 7.23 4.43 -0.25
C ILE A 20 6.17 5.04 0.67
N ALA A 21 5.30 5.91 0.12
CA ALA A 21 4.19 6.49 0.89
C ALA A 21 3.22 5.41 1.38
N GLY A 22 2.84 4.46 0.52
CA GLY A 22 2.00 3.33 0.88
C GLY A 22 2.63 2.44 1.97
N LEU A 23 3.94 2.21 1.89
CA LEU A 23 4.69 1.44 2.88
C LEU A 23 4.74 2.15 4.24
N ALA A 24 4.99 3.47 4.25
CA ALA A 24 4.93 4.27 5.48
C ALA A 24 3.54 4.24 6.12
N ILE A 25 2.49 4.36 5.31
CA ILE A 25 1.09 4.25 5.77
C ILE A 25 0.81 2.86 6.34
N CYS A 26 1.23 1.79 5.65
CA CYS A 26 1.05 0.41 6.15
C CYS A 26 1.74 0.20 7.50
N ILE A 27 2.98 0.69 7.69
CA ILE A 27 3.70 0.60 8.96
C ILE A 27 2.92 1.32 10.07
N PHE A 28 2.43 2.53 9.78
CA PHE A 28 1.65 3.31 10.73
C PHE A 28 0.34 2.61 11.13
N LEU A 29 -0.41 2.07 10.16
CA LEU A 29 -1.64 1.31 10.44
C LEU A 29 -1.35 0.02 11.20
N PHE A 30 -0.23 -0.65 10.92
CA PHE A 30 0.18 -1.83 11.68
C PHE A 30 0.51 -1.51 13.14
N TYR A 31 1.15 -0.36 13.38
CA TYR A 31 1.44 0.11 14.73
C TYR A 31 0.15 0.39 15.51
N GLU A 32 -0.80 1.10 14.89
CA GLU A 32 -2.13 1.30 15.47
C GLU A 32 -2.85 -0.04 15.72
N MET A 33 -2.79 -0.97 14.77
CA MET A 33 -3.37 -2.31 14.92
C MET A 33 -2.80 -3.06 16.12
N MET A 34 -1.47 -3.05 16.31
CA MET A 34 -0.82 -3.66 17.47
C MET A 34 -1.27 -3.01 18.78
N LYS A 35 -1.34 -1.67 18.81
CA LYS A 35 -1.81 -0.93 19.98
C LYS A 35 -3.25 -1.31 20.36
N PHE A 36 -4.16 -1.39 19.38
CA PHE A 36 -5.54 -1.80 19.63
C PHE A 36 -5.69 -3.28 19.98
N ALA A 37 -4.78 -4.13 19.49
CA ALA A 37 -4.72 -5.53 19.88
C ALA A 37 -4.28 -5.68 21.35
N ASP A 38 -3.33 -4.88 21.81
CA ASP A 38 -2.91 -4.82 23.22
C ASP A 38 -4.01 -4.26 24.14
N ASP A 39 -4.78 -3.26 23.69
CA ASP A 39 -5.97 -2.76 24.38
C ASP A 39 -7.13 -3.78 24.42
N GLY A 40 -7.00 -4.95 23.77
CA GLY A 40 -8.02 -5.98 23.70
C GLY A 40 -9.23 -5.63 22.83
N ASN A 41 -9.15 -4.52 22.08
CA ASN A 41 -10.26 -4.02 21.27
C ASN A 41 -10.24 -4.61 19.85
N LEU A 42 -10.67 -5.86 19.75
CA LEU A 42 -10.80 -6.65 18.52
C LEU A 42 -11.54 -5.91 17.38
N THR A 43 -12.54 -5.08 17.72
CA THR A 43 -13.33 -4.31 16.75
C THR A 43 -12.47 -3.33 15.97
N LEU A 44 -11.57 -2.60 16.65
CA LEU A 44 -10.66 -1.64 16.02
C LEU A 44 -9.62 -2.34 15.15
N VAL A 45 -9.12 -3.49 15.58
CA VAL A 45 -8.17 -4.32 14.82
C VAL A 45 -8.77 -4.74 13.47
N ILE A 46 -10.02 -5.21 13.46
CA ILE A 46 -10.72 -5.61 12.22
C ILE A 46 -10.97 -4.38 11.33
N LEU A 47 -11.38 -3.25 11.92
CA LEU A 47 -11.63 -2.02 11.19
C LEU A 47 -10.36 -1.48 10.50
N ILE A 48 -9.20 -1.56 11.18
CA ILE A 48 -7.90 -1.20 10.63
C ILE A 48 -7.49 -2.17 9.52
N SER A 49 -7.68 -3.48 9.69
CA SER A 49 -7.41 -4.48 8.65
C SER A 49 -8.18 -4.21 7.35
N VAL A 50 -9.47 -3.87 7.46
CA VAL A 50 -10.30 -3.49 6.32
C VAL A 50 -9.78 -2.19 5.68
N SER A 51 -9.36 -1.22 6.49
CA SER A 51 -8.79 0.04 6.01
C SER A 51 -7.52 -0.16 5.20
N ILE A 52 -6.62 -1.05 5.63
CA ILE A 52 -5.40 -1.41 4.88
C ILE A 52 -5.76 -1.99 3.51
N SER A 53 -6.78 -2.85 3.45
CA SER A 53 -7.24 -3.45 2.19
C SER A 53 -7.75 -2.39 1.21
N ILE A 54 -8.50 -1.41 1.68
CA ILE A 54 -8.98 -0.28 0.86
C ILE A 54 -7.81 0.54 0.32
N VAL A 55 -6.82 0.86 1.17
CA VAL A 55 -5.63 1.61 0.77
C VAL A 55 -4.85 0.86 -0.32
N ALA A 56 -4.68 -0.45 -0.19
CA ALA A 56 -4.02 -1.28 -1.20
C ALA A 56 -4.75 -1.21 -2.56
N VAL A 57 -6.08 -1.32 -2.56
CA VAL A 57 -6.90 -1.16 -3.77
C VAL A 57 -6.73 0.23 -4.36
N PHE A 58 -6.68 1.27 -3.52
CA PHE A 58 -6.47 2.65 -3.96
C PHE A 58 -5.12 2.83 -4.67
N ILE A 59 -4.05 2.28 -4.11
CA ILE A 59 -2.71 2.31 -4.70
C ILE A 59 -2.70 1.61 -6.07
N ILE A 60 -3.29 0.41 -6.16
CA ILE A 60 -3.40 -0.33 -7.43
C ILE A 60 -4.17 0.47 -8.48
N LYS A 61 -5.29 1.06 -8.09
CA LYS A 61 -6.15 1.87 -8.98
C LYS A 61 -5.43 3.13 -9.44
N TYR A 62 -4.66 3.77 -8.55
CA TYR A 62 -3.86 4.94 -8.86
C TYR A 62 -2.69 4.63 -9.81
N ILE A 63 -1.97 3.52 -9.56
CA ILE A 63 -0.92 3.05 -10.46
C ILE A 63 -1.51 2.71 -11.83
N LYS A 64 -2.64 2.00 -11.88
CA LYS A 64 -3.31 1.66 -13.15
C LYS A 64 -3.73 2.92 -13.92
N HIS A 65 -4.24 3.94 -13.22
CA HIS A 65 -4.59 5.23 -13.82
C HIS A 65 -3.34 5.99 -14.35
N GLN A 66 -2.23 5.96 -13.61
CA GLN A 66 -0.95 6.53 -14.07
C GLN A 66 -0.37 5.80 -15.28
N GLN A 67 -0.54 4.48 -15.37
CA GLN A 67 -0.10 3.69 -16.52
C GLN A 67 -0.94 3.99 -17.79
N ILE A 68 -2.25 4.20 -17.64
CA ILE A 68 -3.13 4.57 -18.77
C ILE A 68 -2.79 5.93 -19.35
N LYS A 69 -2.37 6.89 -18.51
CA LYS A 69 -1.99 8.24 -18.96
C LYS A 69 -0.65 8.31 -19.73
N ARG A 70 0.07 7.20 -19.81
CA ARG A 70 1.38 7.08 -20.49
C ARG A 70 1.31 6.44 -21.88
N ILE A 71 0.16 5.90 -22.27
CA ILE A 71 -0.12 5.37 -23.61
C ILE A 71 -0.79 6.48 -24.42
#